data_AF-A0AAU3H9H2-F1
#
_entry.id   AF-A0AAU3H9H2-F1
#
_cell.length_a   1.000
_cell.length_b   1.000
_cell.length_c   1.000
_cell.angle_alpha   90.00
_cell.angle_beta   90.00
_cell.angle_gamma   90.00
#
_symmetry.space_group_name_H-M   'P 1'
#
loop_
_entity.id
_entity.type
_entity.pdbx_description
1 polymer ?
#
loop_
_entity_poly.entity_id
_entity_poly.type
_entity_poly.pdbx_seq_one_letter_code
_entity_poly.pdbx_strand_id
1 'polypeptide(L)' 'MGERTDDTSPGEPFVSAQDIEDADDILFAHPPRRVVRWLCGCGEDYPCLEVVYARFVKAAATGPDEPR' A
#
# COMPACT_ATOMS: atom_id res chain seq x y z
N MET A 1 7.88 -24.88 39.76
CA MET A 1 6.81 -24.15 39.06
C MET A 1 7.16 -22.68 39.21
N GLY A 2 7.57 -22.03 38.11
CA GLY A 2 7.97 -20.62 38.14
C GLY A 2 6.76 -19.76 37.78
N GLU A 3 6.33 -18.91 38.71
CA GLU A 3 5.30 -17.90 38.48
C GLU A 3 5.84 -16.85 37.51
N ARG A 4 5.20 -16.72 36.35
CA ARG A 4 5.43 -15.63 35.42
C ARG A 4 4.57 -14.46 35.90
N THR A 5 5.18 -13.49 36.54
CA THR A 5 4.51 -12.24 36.92
C THR A 5 4.41 -11.36 35.69
N ASP A 6 3.23 -11.36 35.06
CA ASP A 6 2.83 -10.32 34.11
C ASP A 6 2.60 -9.01 34.90
N ASP A 7 3.68 -8.28 35.16
CA ASP A 7 3.63 -6.90 35.70
C ASP A 7 3.36 -5.94 34.53
N THR A 8 2.10 -5.75 34.19
CA THR A 8 1.67 -4.59 33.38
C THR A 8 1.15 -3.54 34.35
N SER A 9 2.06 -2.82 34.99
CA SER A 9 1.72 -1.58 35.69
C SER A 9 1.20 -0.54 34.67
N PRO A 10 -0.03 -0.01 34.82
CA PRO A 10 -0.51 1.08 33.98
C PRO A 10 0.05 2.39 34.53
N GLY A 11 1.25 2.78 34.11
CA GLY A 11 1.92 3.94 34.68
C GLY A 11 2.91 4.56 33.71
N GLU A 12 2.51 5.72 33.18
CA GLU A 12 3.24 6.64 32.31
C GLU A 12 3.18 6.34 30.79
N PRO A 13 2.71 7.30 29.97
CA PRO A 13 2.71 7.16 28.53
C PRO A 13 4.15 7.20 28.00
N PHE A 14 4.45 6.32 27.05
CA PHE A 14 5.77 6.23 26.39
C PHE A 14 6.10 7.45 25.49
N VAL A 15 5.15 8.36 25.30
CA VAL A 15 5.23 9.49 24.36
C VAL A 15 4.96 10.78 25.13
N SER A 16 5.79 11.80 24.93
CA SER A 16 5.59 13.10 25.57
C SER A 16 4.54 13.94 24.82
N ALA A 17 4.01 14.98 25.46
CA ALA A 17 3.08 15.90 24.80
C ALA A 17 3.72 16.60 23.60
N GLN A 18 5.01 16.95 23.68
CA GLN A 18 5.75 17.58 22.59
C GLN A 18 5.83 16.65 21.37
N ASP A 19 6.03 15.36 21.59
CA ASP A 19 6.10 14.38 20.49
C ASP A 19 4.78 14.27 19.73
N ILE A 20 3.65 14.46 20.40
CA ILE A 20 2.31 14.44 19.79
C ILE A 20 2.11 15.72 18.96
N GLU A 21 2.47 16.88 19.51
CA GLU A 21 2.35 18.17 18.82
C GLU A 21 3.22 18.20 17.55
N ASP A 22 4.47 17.75 17.65
CA ASP A 22 5.38 17.68 16.51
C ASP A 22 4.87 16.70 15.44
N ALA A 23 4.27 15.57 15.84
CA ALA A 23 3.69 14.61 14.91
C ALA A 23 2.48 15.17 14.17
N ASP A 24 1.62 15.92 14.86
CA ASP A 24 0.46 16.58 14.25
C ASP A 24 0.91 17.67 13.26
N ASP A 25 1.94 18.45 13.60
CA ASP A 25 2.52 19.45 12.71
C ASP A 25 3.11 18.81 11.44
N ILE A 26 3.79 17.67 11.58
CA ILE A 26 4.34 16.93 10.44
C ILE A 26 3.23 16.36 9.55
N LEU A 27 2.20 15.75 10.12
CA LEU A 27 1.06 15.20 9.37
C LEU A 27 0.24 16.30 8.70
N PHE A 28 0.15 17.46 9.34
CA PHE A 28 -0.44 18.65 8.76
C PHE A 28 0.39 19.19 7.59
N ALA A 29 1.71 19.26 7.74
CA ALA A 29 2.63 19.70 6.69
C ALA A 29 2.73 18.71 5.51
N HIS A 30 2.50 17.42 5.78
CA HIS A 30 2.63 16.34 4.80
C HIS A 30 1.36 15.48 4.70
N PRO A 31 0.26 16.04 4.12
CA PRO A 31 -0.95 15.25 3.93
C PRO A 31 -0.68 14.07 2.99
N PRO A 32 -1.16 12.86 3.30
CA PRO A 32 -0.87 11.67 2.52
C PRO A 32 -1.47 11.79 1.10
N ARG A 33 -0.61 11.77 0.08
CA ARG A 33 -1.02 11.79 -1.33
C ARG A 33 -1.00 10.37 -1.90
N ARG A 34 -2.11 9.91 -2.49
CA ARG A 34 -2.08 8.69 -3.32
C ARG A 34 -1.66 9.05 -4.74
N VAL A 35 -0.42 8.72 -5.10
CA VAL A 35 0.05 8.90 -6.47
C VAL A 35 0.79 7.65 -6.91
N VAL A 36 0.14 6.88 -7.80
CA VAL A 36 0.79 5.79 -8.51
C VAL A 36 0.59 6.05 -9.99
N ARG A 37 1.58 6.70 -10.63
CA ARG A 37 1.63 6.77 -12.10
C ARG A 37 2.31 5.50 -12.56
N TRP A 38 1.53 4.57 -13.08
CA TRP A 38 2.06 3.33 -13.60
C TRP A 38 2.58 3.59 -15.01
N LEU A 39 3.89 3.46 -15.20
CA LEU A 39 4.53 3.57 -16.50
C LEU A 39 5.00 2.19 -16.95
N CYS A 40 4.81 1.89 -18.22
CA CYS A 40 5.45 0.76 -18.87
C CYS A 40 6.96 1.01 -19.03
N GLY A 41 7.73 -0.06 -19.25
CA GLY A 41 9.16 0.04 -19.56
C GLY A 41 9.47 0.80 -20.86
N CYS A 42 8.46 0.99 -21.72
CA CYS A 42 8.53 1.86 -22.90
C CYS A 42 8.33 3.36 -22.58
N GLY A 43 8.10 3.73 -21.32
CA GLY A 43 7.89 5.11 -20.88
C GLY A 43 6.46 5.63 -20.98
N GLU A 44 5.55 4.86 -21.59
CA GLU A 44 4.13 5.20 -21.73
C GLU A 44 3.32 4.83 -20.48
N ASP A 45 2.16 5.44 -20.29
CA ASP A 45 1.25 5.07 -19.21
C ASP A 45 0.77 3.62 -19.36
N TYR A 46 0.77 2.89 -18.25
CA TYR A 46 0.32 1.50 -18.20
C TYR A 46 -1.22 1.44 -18.11
N PRO A 47 -1.88 0.54 -18.87
CA PRO A 47 -1.28 -0.37 -19.84
C PRO A 47 -0.97 0.33 -21.17
N CYS A 48 0.27 0.21 -21.65
CA CYS A 48 0.62 0.72 -22.98
C CYS A 48 0.00 -0.15 -24.08
N LEU A 49 -0.01 0.34 -25.32
CA LEU A 49 -0.65 -0.33 -26.46
C LEU A 49 -0.13 -1.75 -26.71
N GLU A 50 1.16 -2.02 -26.49
CA GLU A 50 1.72 -3.36 -26.63
C GLU A 50 1.17 -4.34 -25.59
N VAL A 51 1.00 -3.89 -24.34
CA VAL A 51 0.40 -4.68 -23.27
C VAL A 51 -1.07 -4.95 -23.56
N VAL A 52 -1.79 -3.94 -24.05
CA VAL A 52 -3.20 -4.09 -24.47
C VAL A 52 -3.32 -5.11 -25.59
N TYR A 53 -2.46 -5.01 -26.61
CA TYR A 53 -2.40 -5.97 -27.70
C TYR A 53 -2.12 -7.39 -27.20
N ALA A 54 -1.10 -7.57 -26.36
CA ALA A 54 -0.76 -8.88 -25.81
C ALA A 54 -1.90 -9.50 -24.98
N ARG A 55 -2.61 -8.69 -24.20
CA ARG A 55 -3.81 -9.13 -23.46
C ARG A 55 -4.92 -9.57 -24.40
N PHE A 56 -5.15 -8.80 -25.47
CA PHE A 56 -6.16 -9.12 -26.47
C PHE A 56 -5.84 -10.44 -27.19
N VAL A 57 -4.60 -10.65 -27.62
CA VAL A 57 -4.16 -11.89 -28.26
C VAL A 57 -4.33 -13.09 -27.33
N LYS A 58 -3.93 -12.96 -26.06
CA LYS A 58 -4.13 -14.05 -25.09
C LYS A 58 -5.60 -14.37 -24.87
N ALA A 59 -6.45 -13.36 -24.73
CA ALA A 59 -7.89 -13.56 -24.57
C ALA A 59 -8.52 -14.22 -25.80
N ALA A 60 -8.09 -13.82 -27.01
CA ALA A 60 -8.56 -14.43 -28.25
C ALA A 60 -8.06 -15.87 -28.42
N ALA A 61 -6.86 -16.18 -27.95
CA ALA A 61 -6.28 -17.53 -28.00
C ALA A 61 -6.98 -18.53 -27.06
N THR A 62 -7.68 -18.06 -26.03
CA THR A 62 -8.43 -18.94 -25.10
C THR A 62 -9.79 -19.39 -25.66
N GLY A 63 -10.31 -18.79 -26.74
CA GLY A 63 -11.56 -19.23 -27.40
C GLY A 63 -12.83 -19.18 -26.51
N PRO A 64 -14.05 -19.28 -27.10
CA PRO A 64 -15.31 -19.20 -26.35
C PRO A 64 -15.71 -20.49 -25.60
N ASP A 65 -14.81 -21.47 -25.45
CA ASP A 65 -15.14 -22.83 -25.00
C ASP A 65 -14.42 -23.20 -23.69
N GLU A 66 -14.71 -22.45 -22.62
CA GLU A 66 -14.53 -22.96 -21.26
C GLU A 66 -15.75 -22.56 -20.40
N PRO A 67 -16.57 -23.53 -19.93
CA PRO A 67 -17.64 -23.24 -18.98
C PRO A 67 -17.04 -22.93 -17.60
N ARG A 68 -17.63 -21.91 -16.97
CA ARG A 68 -17.43 -21.56 -15.54
C ARG A 68 -17.89 -22.66 -14.60
#